data_AF-A0A2E9UWG3-F1
#
_entry.id   AF-A0A2E9UWG3-F1
#
_cell.length_a   1.000
_cell.length_b   1.000
_cell.length_c   1.000
_cell.angle_alpha   90.00
_cell.angle_beta   90.00
_cell.angle_gamma   90.00
#
_symmetry.space_group_name_H-M   'P 1'
#
loop_
_entity.id
_entity.type
_entity.pdbx_description
1 polymer ?
#
loop_
_entity_poly.entity_id
_entity_poly.type
_entity_poly.pdbx_seq_one_letter_code
_entity_poly.pdbx_strand_id
1 'polypeptide(L)'
;MKQLYWLLIGLCPLVLLIGCDEAETISLNKREMQPPKGQGATKEICTVIRNYAPFSVTGRVQLKSRERKNFRLARNESKKVCLKGMLYGGDTISFVLTNYLTLPLFSCYSRWDRSIDVYARKQGDSWVYRATCRK
;
A
#
# COMPACT_ATOMS: atom_id res chain seq x y z
N MET A 1 77.82 13.30 6.53
CA MET A 1 77.43 14.47 5.72
C MET A 1 76.37 14.06 4.69
N LYS A 2 75.09 14.35 4.96
CA LYS A 2 74.12 14.89 3.98
C LYS A 2 72.79 15.12 4.69
N GLN A 3 72.53 16.40 4.89
CA GLN A 3 71.31 17.02 5.36
C GLN A 3 70.20 16.92 4.31
N LEU A 4 68.97 17.11 4.81
CA LEU A 4 67.80 17.69 4.12
C LEU A 4 67.11 16.86 3.04
N TYR A 5 65.89 16.39 3.37
CA TYR A 5 64.62 16.67 2.68
C TYR A 5 63.50 16.32 3.68
N TRP A 6 63.07 17.28 4.51
CA TRP A 6 61.78 17.97 4.37
C TRP A 6 60.59 17.00 4.23
N LEU A 7 59.87 16.74 5.33
CA LEU A 7 58.58 17.39 5.64
C LEU A 7 57.59 17.23 4.50
N LEU A 8 56.66 16.28 4.62
CA LEU A 8 55.29 16.40 4.11
C LEU A 8 54.45 15.17 4.53
N ILE A 9 53.34 15.48 5.22
CA ILE A 9 52.08 14.70 5.24
C ILE A 9 52.12 13.46 6.16
N GLY A 10 51.64 13.47 7.40
CA GLY A 10 50.62 14.35 7.97
C GLY A 10 49.27 14.13 7.31
N LEU A 11 48.69 12.92 7.34
CA LEU A 11 47.24 12.72 7.22
C LEU A 11 46.84 11.28 7.58
N CYS A 12 46.30 11.16 8.78
CA CYS A 12 45.44 10.09 9.26
C CYS A 12 44.28 9.86 8.27
N PRO A 13 44.04 8.65 7.74
CA PRO A 13 42.69 8.28 7.42
C PRO A 13 42.10 7.65 8.68
N LEU A 14 41.41 8.49 9.46
CA LEU A 14 40.24 8.04 10.21
C LEU A 14 39.36 7.32 9.19
N VAL A 15 39.43 5.99 9.20
CA VAL A 15 38.47 5.14 8.49
C VAL A 15 37.15 5.42 9.17
N LEU A 16 36.43 6.35 8.55
CA LEU A 16 35.05 6.69 8.83
C LEU A 16 34.30 5.36 8.90
N LEU A 17 33.79 5.05 10.08
CA LEU A 17 32.69 4.13 10.27
C LEU A 17 31.53 4.69 9.45
N ILE A 18 31.46 4.29 8.18
CA ILE A 18 30.29 4.53 7.34
C ILE A 18 29.23 3.59 7.92
N GLY A 19 28.55 4.06 8.95
CA GLY A 19 27.25 3.53 9.31
C GLY A 19 26.39 3.65 8.06
N CYS A 20 26.10 2.50 7.43
CA CYS A 20 24.92 2.39 6.58
C CYS A 20 23.73 2.63 7.50
N ASP A 21 23.40 3.90 7.71
CA ASP A 21 22.08 4.30 8.14
C ASP A 21 21.18 3.93 6.94
N GLU A 22 20.66 2.70 6.96
CA GLU A 22 19.62 2.26 6.04
C GLU A 22 18.48 3.25 6.23
N ALA A 23 18.44 4.27 5.38
CA ALA A 23 17.43 5.31 5.42
C ALA A 23 16.08 4.63 5.52
N GLU A 24 15.44 4.74 6.70
CA GLU A 24 14.11 4.19 6.93
C GLU A 24 13.19 4.82 5.89
N THR A 25 12.90 4.08 4.82
CA THR A 25 11.98 4.55 3.81
C THR A 25 10.62 4.72 4.49
N ILE A 26 10.22 5.99 4.67
CA ILE A 26 8.92 6.37 5.22
C ILE A 26 7.86 5.81 4.27
N SER A 27 7.30 4.66 4.62
CA SER A 27 6.33 3.96 3.78
C SER A 27 4.95 4.51 4.11
N LEU A 28 4.60 5.64 3.52
CA LEU A 28 3.30 6.27 3.73
C LEU A 28 2.15 5.43 3.17
N ASN A 29 0.98 5.56 3.78
CA ASN A 29 -0.24 4.96 3.26
C ASN A 29 -0.60 5.59 1.90
N LYS A 30 -0.52 4.80 0.84
CA LYS A 30 -0.81 5.27 -0.52
C LYS A 30 -2.31 5.39 -0.74
N ARG A 31 -2.71 6.48 -1.36
CA ARG A 31 -4.06 6.66 -1.93
C ARG A 31 -3.93 6.84 -3.44
N GLU A 32 -4.43 5.88 -4.21
CA GLU A 32 -4.53 6.06 -5.65
C GLU A 32 -5.64 7.05 -5.97
N MET A 33 -5.26 8.20 -6.56
CA MET A 33 -6.16 9.31 -6.89
C MET A 33 -6.72 9.22 -8.30
N GLN A 34 -5.99 8.57 -9.22
CA GLN A 34 -6.39 8.44 -10.62
C GLN A 34 -6.83 7.01 -10.94
N PRO A 35 -7.99 6.83 -11.59
CA PRO A 35 -8.42 5.52 -12.04
C PRO A 35 -7.50 4.98 -13.14
N PRO A 36 -7.37 3.64 -13.28
CA PRO A 36 -6.66 3.04 -14.38
C PRO A 36 -7.24 3.48 -15.73
N LYS A 37 -6.34 3.74 -16.69
CA LYS A 37 -6.72 4.08 -18.07
C LYS A 37 -7.45 2.92 -18.75
N GLY A 38 -8.20 3.24 -19.80
CA GLY A 38 -8.91 2.27 -20.63
C GLY A 38 -10.41 2.16 -20.32
N GLN A 39 -11.09 1.33 -21.11
CA GLN A 39 -12.50 1.02 -20.90
C GLN A 39 -12.65 -0.08 -19.84
N GLY A 40 -13.76 -0.05 -19.11
CA GLY A 40 -14.16 -1.13 -18.19
C GLY A 40 -15.45 -1.76 -18.68
N ALA A 41 -15.66 -3.03 -18.35
CA ALA A 41 -16.89 -3.74 -18.69
C ALA A 41 -18.04 -3.45 -17.71
N THR A 42 -19.28 -3.53 -18.21
CA THR A 42 -20.48 -3.61 -17.36
C THR A 42 -20.79 -5.07 -17.10
N LYS A 43 -20.74 -5.51 -15.83
CA LYS A 43 -21.06 -6.88 -15.43
C LYS A 43 -21.38 -6.97 -13.94
N GLU A 44 -21.84 -8.14 -13.53
CA GLU A 44 -21.87 -8.55 -12.13
C GLU A 44 -20.52 -9.17 -11.77
N ILE A 45 -19.92 -8.71 -10.68
CA ILE A 45 -18.64 -9.18 -10.17
C ILE A 45 -18.79 -9.62 -8.73
N CYS A 46 -17.97 -10.60 -8.32
CA CYS A 46 -17.82 -10.99 -6.93
C CYS A 46 -16.34 -11.07 -6.59
N THR A 47 -15.87 -10.21 -5.68
CA THR A 47 -14.50 -10.21 -5.17
C THR A 47 -14.49 -10.79 -3.75
N VAL A 48 -13.45 -11.53 -3.40
CA VAL A 48 -13.22 -11.99 -2.03
C VAL A 48 -12.24 -11.04 -1.37
N ILE A 49 -12.55 -10.58 -0.16
CA ILE A 49 -11.68 -9.72 0.65
C ILE A 49 -11.26 -10.54 1.87
N ARG A 50 -9.97 -10.59 2.17
CA ARG A 50 -9.42 -11.28 3.36
C ARG A 50 -8.64 -10.32 4.22
N ASN A 51 -8.80 -10.43 5.54
CA ASN A 51 -8.08 -9.58 6.48
C ASN A 51 -6.99 -10.37 7.20
N TYR A 52 -5.73 -10.07 6.87
CA TYR A 52 -4.55 -10.56 7.57
C TYR A 52 -3.91 -9.50 8.48
N ALA A 53 -4.52 -8.32 8.61
CA ALA A 53 -4.08 -7.33 9.59
C ALA A 53 -4.32 -7.84 11.02
N PRO A 54 -3.51 -7.39 12.01
CA PRO A 54 -3.63 -7.87 13.39
C PRO A 54 -4.88 -7.34 14.13
N PHE A 55 -5.78 -6.63 13.45
CA PHE A 55 -6.99 -6.01 13.99
C PHE A 55 -8.11 -5.97 12.95
N SER A 56 -9.30 -5.57 13.38
CA SER A 56 -10.46 -5.43 12.50
C SER A 56 -10.31 -4.27 11.53
N VAL A 57 -10.57 -4.50 10.24
CA VAL A 57 -10.52 -3.49 9.19
C VAL A 57 -11.91 -3.14 8.68
N THR A 58 -12.09 -1.88 8.32
CA THR A 58 -13.31 -1.38 7.67
C THR A 58 -12.93 -0.79 6.32
N GLY A 59 -13.81 -0.93 5.34
CA GLY A 59 -13.59 -0.34 4.04
C GLY A 59 -14.77 -0.52 3.12
N ARG A 60 -14.52 -0.28 1.83
CA ARG A 60 -15.52 -0.38 0.78
C ARG A 60 -14.91 -0.78 -0.55
N VAL A 61 -15.72 -1.48 -1.34
CA VAL A 61 -15.46 -1.70 -2.76
C VAL A 61 -16.43 -0.83 -3.55
N GLN A 62 -15.95 -0.19 -4.61
CA GLN A 62 -16.72 0.71 -5.45
C GLN A 62 -16.46 0.45 -6.94
N LEU A 63 -17.53 0.52 -7.73
CA LEU A 63 -17.52 0.48 -9.20
C LEU A 63 -17.47 1.90 -9.79
N LYS A 64 -17.14 2.02 -11.09
CA LYS A 64 -17.19 3.28 -11.82
C LYS A 64 -18.61 3.84 -11.89
N SER A 65 -19.62 2.97 -11.94
CA SER A 65 -21.05 3.32 -11.87
C SER A 65 -21.51 3.81 -10.49
N ARG A 66 -20.59 4.06 -9.54
CA ARG A 66 -20.85 4.48 -8.14
C ARG A 66 -21.52 3.44 -7.25
N GLU A 67 -21.87 2.28 -7.79
CA GLU A 67 -22.29 1.11 -7.00
C GLU A 67 -21.17 0.75 -6.00
N ARG A 68 -21.53 0.61 -4.73
CA ARG A 68 -20.55 0.41 -3.65
C ARG A 68 -21.08 -0.49 -2.55
N LYS A 69 -20.19 -1.23 -1.90
CA LYS A 69 -20.52 -2.05 -0.73
C LYS A 69 -19.45 -1.92 0.33
N ASN A 70 -19.90 -1.61 1.55
CA ASN A 70 -19.04 -1.51 2.72
C ASN A 70 -18.78 -2.89 3.32
N PHE A 71 -17.63 -3.04 3.96
CA PHE A 71 -17.29 -4.23 4.73
C PHE A 71 -16.63 -3.83 6.05
N ARG A 72 -16.79 -4.71 7.03
CA ARG A 72 -16.01 -4.77 8.24
C ARG A 72 -15.58 -6.24 8.37
N LEU A 73 -14.31 -6.46 8.64
CA LEU A 73 -13.72 -7.78 8.77
C LEU A 73 -12.89 -7.81 10.05
N ALA A 74 -13.16 -8.76 10.94
CA ALA A 74 -12.25 -9.05 12.06
C ALA A 74 -10.94 -9.65 11.54
N ARG A 75 -9.96 -9.81 12.43
CA ARG A 75 -8.69 -10.46 12.09
C ARG A 75 -8.95 -11.88 11.56
N ASN A 76 -8.28 -12.25 10.47
CA ASN A 76 -8.39 -13.54 9.77
C ASN A 76 -9.77 -13.85 9.19
N GLU A 77 -10.69 -12.87 9.14
CA GLU A 77 -11.97 -13.06 8.45
C GLU A 77 -11.85 -12.80 6.95
N SER A 78 -12.79 -13.38 6.21
CA SER A 78 -12.99 -13.10 4.80
C SER A 78 -14.45 -12.82 4.47
N LYS A 79 -14.68 -12.06 3.41
CA LYS A 79 -16.02 -11.75 2.92
C LYS A 79 -16.04 -11.68 1.40
N LYS A 80 -17.02 -12.36 0.80
CA LYS A 80 -17.37 -12.21 -0.61
C LYS A 80 -18.25 -10.97 -0.78
N VAL A 81 -17.86 -10.08 -1.68
CA VAL A 81 -18.58 -8.84 -2.02
C VAL A 81 -18.94 -8.89 -3.48
N CYS A 82 -20.24 -8.92 -3.77
CA CYS A 82 -20.76 -8.86 -5.13
C CYS A 82 -21.38 -7.49 -5.42
N LEU A 83 -21.14 -6.97 -6.63
CA LEU A 83 -21.63 -5.69 -7.14
C LEU A 83 -22.01 -5.86 -8.61
N LYS A 84 -22.96 -5.07 -9.09
CA LYS A 84 -23.35 -5.04 -10.51
C LYS A 84 -23.23 -3.62 -11.05
N GLY A 85 -22.49 -3.47 -12.15
CA GLY A 85 -22.31 -2.15 -12.76
C GLY A 85 -21.05 -2.05 -13.62
N MET A 86 -20.64 -0.81 -13.89
CA MET A 86 -19.51 -0.52 -14.76
C MET A 86 -18.20 -0.55 -13.99
N LEU A 87 -17.21 -1.31 -14.46
CA LEU A 87 -15.85 -1.33 -13.90
C LEU A 87 -15.03 -0.11 -14.33
N TYR A 88 -13.94 0.14 -13.61
CA TYR A 88 -12.88 1.06 -14.04
C TYR A 88 -12.03 0.41 -15.14
N GLY A 89 -11.11 1.20 -15.73
CA GLY A 89 -10.24 0.73 -16.81
C GLY A 89 -9.48 -0.55 -16.46
N GLY A 90 -9.30 -1.43 -17.44
CA GLY A 90 -8.63 -2.72 -17.25
C GLY A 90 -9.43 -3.69 -16.38
N ASP A 91 -10.76 -3.56 -16.37
CA ASP A 91 -11.68 -4.36 -15.57
C ASP A 91 -11.34 -4.34 -14.07
N THR A 92 -11.17 -3.13 -13.54
CA THR A 92 -10.80 -2.94 -12.13
C THR A 92 -11.94 -2.42 -11.27
N ILE A 93 -11.85 -2.72 -9.98
CA ILE A 93 -12.69 -2.19 -8.90
C ILE A 93 -11.86 -1.28 -8.02
N SER A 94 -12.47 -0.24 -7.46
CA SER A 94 -11.84 0.61 -6.46
C SER A 94 -11.99 -0.03 -5.08
N PHE A 95 -10.89 -0.23 -4.37
CA PHE A 95 -10.86 -0.70 -3.00
C PHE A 95 -10.34 0.40 -2.10
N VAL A 96 -11.05 0.65 -0.99
CA VAL A 96 -10.71 1.72 -0.04
C VAL A 96 -10.81 1.17 1.37
N LEU A 97 -9.73 1.25 2.13
CA LEU A 97 -9.75 1.07 3.59
C LEU A 97 -10.07 2.40 4.25
N THR A 98 -10.84 2.36 5.33
CA THR A 98 -11.25 3.54 6.07
C THR A 98 -11.03 3.37 7.56
N ASN A 99 -10.86 4.48 8.28
CA ASN A 99 -10.90 4.47 9.74
C ASN A 99 -12.34 4.36 10.27
N TYR A 100 -12.51 4.46 11.59
CA TYR A 100 -13.81 4.41 12.26
C TYR A 100 -14.74 5.59 11.88
N LEU A 101 -14.18 6.73 11.50
CA LEU A 101 -14.91 7.90 10.97
C LEU A 101 -15.17 7.81 9.46
N THR A 102 -14.93 6.64 8.85
CA THR A 102 -15.08 6.40 7.39
C THR A 102 -14.13 7.23 6.50
N LEU A 103 -13.11 7.86 7.08
CA LEU A 103 -12.09 8.58 6.33
C LEU A 103 -11.15 7.58 5.62
N PRO A 104 -10.84 7.76 4.33
CA PRO A 104 -9.93 6.88 3.59
C PRO A 104 -8.55 6.83 4.24
N LEU A 105 -8.04 5.63 4.50
CA LEU A 105 -6.66 5.41 4.97
C LEU A 105 -5.76 5.00 3.81
N PHE A 106 -6.24 4.09 2.97
CA PHE A 106 -5.52 3.50 1.86
C PHE A 106 -6.50 3.23 0.72
N SER A 107 -6.05 3.40 -0.54
CA SER A 107 -6.86 3.03 -1.70
C SER A 107 -6.01 2.50 -2.84
N CYS A 108 -6.60 1.58 -3.61
CA CYS A 108 -6.00 0.96 -4.78
C CYS A 108 -7.07 0.49 -5.76
N TYR A 109 -6.66 0.15 -6.99
CA TYR A 109 -7.48 -0.55 -7.95
C TYR A 109 -7.09 -2.02 -8.08
N SER A 110 -8.03 -2.93 -7.89
CA SER A 110 -7.83 -4.38 -8.06
C SER A 110 -8.57 -4.87 -9.29
N ARG A 111 -8.04 -5.89 -9.99
CA ARG A 111 -8.87 -6.65 -10.93
C ARG A 111 -10.00 -7.36 -10.18
N TRP A 112 -11.18 -7.42 -10.81
CA TRP A 112 -12.39 -8.00 -10.23
C TRP A 112 -12.30 -9.51 -9.97
N ASP A 113 -11.45 -10.21 -10.69
CA ASP A 113 -11.27 -11.67 -10.68
C ASP A 113 -10.24 -12.15 -9.63
N ARG A 114 -9.69 -11.22 -8.83
CA ARG A 114 -8.67 -11.52 -7.81
C ARG A 114 -9.20 -11.29 -6.40
N SER A 115 -8.67 -12.06 -5.44
CA SER A 115 -8.87 -11.75 -4.04
C SER A 115 -8.07 -10.51 -3.62
N ILE A 116 -8.65 -9.75 -2.70
CA ILE A 116 -8.00 -8.60 -2.05
C ILE A 116 -7.60 -9.03 -0.65
N ASP A 117 -6.33 -9.31 -0.46
CA ASP A 117 -5.78 -9.68 0.84
C ASP A 117 -5.18 -8.43 1.49
N VAL A 118 -5.65 -8.10 2.70
CA VAL A 118 -5.31 -6.88 3.43
C VAL A 118 -4.30 -7.20 4.52
N TYR A 119 -3.22 -6.42 4.57
CA TYR A 119 -2.16 -6.52 5.56
C TYR A 119 -1.95 -5.16 6.22
N ALA A 120 -1.48 -5.16 7.46
CA ALA A 120 -1.00 -3.96 8.13
C ALA A 120 0.28 -4.29 8.91
N ARG A 121 1.28 -3.43 8.78
CA ARG A 121 2.53 -3.50 9.56
C ARG A 121 2.67 -2.24 10.39
N LYS A 122 3.22 -2.37 11.59
CA LYS A 122 3.54 -1.23 12.45
C LYS A 122 4.81 -0.55 11.92
N GLN A 123 4.83 0.78 11.84
CA GLN A 123 6.01 1.59 11.54
C GLN A 123 5.98 2.83 12.45
N GLY A 124 6.88 2.87 13.43
CA GLY A 124 6.81 3.84 14.54
C GLY A 124 5.47 3.73 15.28
N ASP A 125 4.80 4.87 15.46
CA ASP A 125 3.48 4.97 16.09
C ASP A 125 2.31 4.78 15.11
N SER A 126 2.59 4.45 13.85
CA SER A 126 1.60 4.36 12.78
C SER A 126 1.47 2.96 12.18
N TRP A 127 0.35 2.72 11.49
CA TRP A 127 0.13 1.51 10.72
C TRP A 127 0.23 1.79 9.22
N VAL A 128 1.01 0.96 8.54
CA VAL A 128 1.15 0.97 7.09
C VAL A 128 0.35 -0.18 6.51
N TYR A 129 -0.66 0.17 5.71
CA TYR A 129 -1.53 -0.78 5.05
C TYR A 129 -0.94 -1.23 3.70
N ARG A 130 -1.13 -2.51 3.39
CA ARG A 130 -0.84 -3.11 2.08
C ARG A 130 -2.00 -3.99 1.67
N ALA A 131 -2.26 -4.07 0.37
CA ALA A 131 -3.20 -5.04 -0.17
C ALA A 131 -2.69 -5.60 -1.51
N THR A 132 -3.15 -6.79 -1.88
CA THR A 132 -2.75 -7.49 -3.13
C THR A 132 -3.12 -6.76 -4.42
N CYS A 133 -3.96 -5.74 -4.33
CA CYS A 133 -4.31 -4.82 -5.41
C CYS A 133 -3.16 -3.87 -5.82
N ARG A 134 -1.95 -4.07 -5.29
CA ARG A 134 -0.78 -3.22 -5.58
C ARG A 134 -0.15 -3.62 -6.92
N LYS A 135 0.00 -2.64 -7.81
CA LYS A 135 0.96 -2.70 -8.92
C LYS A 135 2.38 -2.49 -8.42
#